data_AF-A0A9W9YKX5-F1
#
_entry.id   AF-A0A9W9YKX5-F1
#
_cell.length_a   1.000
_cell.length_b   1.000
_cell.length_c   1.000
_cell.angle_alpha   90.00
_cell.angle_beta   90.00
_cell.angle_gamma   90.00
#
_symmetry.space_group_name_H-M   'P 1'
#
loop_
_entity.id
_entity.type
_entity.pdbx_description
1 polymer ?
#
loop_
_entity_poly.entity_id
_entity_poly.type
_entity_poly.pdbx_seq_one_letter_code
_entity_poly.pdbx_strand_id
1 'polypeptide(L)'
;KYMYIEASSPRVFGDNAKLEYSVSSSDVGKLSCLTFYYHMYGNDINTLIVFNGNSTVFNKTGNQGKAWFKANITMTLQSRVTFEGIIGTNYRGDIAIDDASITAGISCQACDFDDGLCPGWRQNYNQDVFNWTNRYGSTISSGTGPTSGHGGSGKYMYIEASLPGVFGDNAKLEYSVSSSDVGKLSCLTFYYHMYGNGINTLNVFNGNSTVFNKTGNQGKAWFKANITMTLQSRVTFEGIIGTNFMGDIAIDDASITAGICQVCPVNVTQSFGKLDIRYTSQFNPHCNWVIAHDGIARQTVAIVWIRQIDFYSNCEYIKIFDGNGTEVFALHGLVSSFHDSFREISFGEFKNITIQVSLTNRWSNVKIDFGTLNQGLDSAILVSGWNVTILNAAYNNFTLQWTKLDKSFYVIEVKRIKGTLLGIETVPGNVTTTNIKGMSPSTKYRVVIYGVDGIGQPYKSLESVVATDK
;
A
#
# COMPACT_ATOMS: atom_id res chain seq x y z
N LYS A 1 -12.45 14.71 -9.28
CA LYS A 1 -13.28 15.87 -9.71
C LYS A 1 -12.34 16.62 -10.61
N TYR A 2 -12.54 16.61 -11.91
CA TYR A 2 -11.52 17.07 -12.84
C TYR A 2 -11.69 18.55 -13.23
N MET A 3 -10.64 19.14 -13.77
CA MET A 3 -10.67 20.41 -14.49
C MET A 3 -10.58 20.14 -15.97
N TYR A 4 -11.24 20.94 -16.80
CA TYR A 4 -11.17 20.81 -18.25
C TYR A 4 -11.25 22.17 -18.93
N ILE A 5 -10.73 22.23 -20.15
CA ILE A 5 -10.95 23.35 -21.06
C ILE A 5 -12.08 22.97 -22.02
N GLU A 6 -13.12 23.79 -22.02
CA GLU A 6 -14.28 23.66 -22.90
C GLU A 6 -13.99 24.29 -24.27
N ALA A 7 -14.14 23.51 -25.34
CA ALA A 7 -13.88 23.96 -26.71
C ALA A 7 -15.12 24.57 -27.39
N SER A 8 -16.31 24.49 -26.79
CA SER A 8 -17.53 25.06 -27.36
C SER A 8 -17.52 26.60 -27.46
N SER A 9 -18.42 27.12 -28.30
CA SER A 9 -18.65 28.56 -28.49
C SER A 9 -18.75 29.31 -27.14
N PRO A 10 -18.12 30.51 -26.99
CA PRO A 10 -17.59 31.38 -28.05
C PRO A 10 -16.10 31.17 -28.38
N ARG A 11 -15.51 30.03 -27.98
CA ARG A 11 -14.07 29.80 -28.15
C ARG A 11 -13.68 29.55 -29.62
N VAL A 12 -12.46 29.96 -29.98
CA VAL A 12 -11.91 29.84 -31.35
C VAL A 12 -10.57 29.11 -31.38
N PHE A 13 -10.21 28.54 -32.54
CA PHE A 13 -8.97 27.80 -32.71
C PHE A 13 -7.75 28.54 -32.16
N GLY A 14 -6.99 27.86 -31.29
CA GLY A 14 -5.79 28.42 -30.66
C GLY A 14 -6.04 29.17 -29.36
N ASP A 15 -7.29 29.39 -28.94
CA ASP A 15 -7.59 29.83 -27.58
C ASP A 15 -6.97 28.85 -26.58
N ASN A 16 -6.47 29.38 -25.47
CA ASN A 16 -5.85 28.56 -24.44
C ASN A 16 -6.28 28.96 -23.04
N ALA A 17 -6.12 28.02 -22.11
CA ALA A 17 -6.30 28.25 -20.69
C ALA A 17 -5.05 27.78 -19.95
N LYS A 18 -4.62 28.58 -18.97
CA LYS A 18 -3.46 28.31 -18.13
C LYS A 18 -3.88 28.09 -16.69
N LEU A 19 -3.46 26.98 -16.11
CA LEU A 19 -3.52 26.71 -14.69
C LEU A 19 -2.11 26.77 -14.12
N GLU A 20 -1.85 27.75 -13.25
CA GLU A 20 -0.53 27.99 -12.69
C GLU A 20 -0.44 27.60 -11.21
N TYR A 21 0.61 26.88 -10.86
CA TYR A 21 1.00 26.57 -9.49
C TYR A 21 2.30 27.31 -9.13
N SER A 22 2.26 28.14 -8.11
CA SER A 22 3.44 28.82 -7.57
C SER A 22 4.15 27.90 -6.55
N VAL A 23 5.42 27.60 -6.81
CA VAL A 23 6.23 26.67 -6.01
C VAL A 23 6.81 27.40 -4.79
N SER A 24 6.81 26.74 -3.63
CA SER A 24 7.46 27.28 -2.42
C SER A 24 8.95 27.52 -2.67
N SER A 25 9.47 28.65 -2.21
CA SER A 25 10.89 29.00 -2.34
C SER A 25 11.83 27.95 -1.75
N SER A 26 11.38 27.21 -0.73
CA SER A 26 12.11 26.09 -0.11
C SER A 26 12.28 24.86 -1.02
N ASP A 27 11.48 24.74 -2.08
CA ASP A 27 11.44 23.58 -2.97
C ASP A 27 12.01 23.86 -4.36
N VAL A 28 12.21 25.13 -4.71
CA VAL A 28 12.89 25.54 -5.95
C VAL A 28 14.31 24.97 -5.97
N GLY A 29 14.69 24.37 -7.10
CA GLY A 29 15.98 23.71 -7.29
C GLY A 29 16.02 22.24 -6.85
N LYS A 30 14.96 21.71 -6.22
CA LYS A 30 14.90 20.28 -5.89
C LYS A 30 14.49 19.45 -7.11
N LEU A 31 15.16 18.31 -7.32
CA LEU A 31 14.66 17.26 -8.20
C LEU A 31 13.34 16.74 -7.65
N SER A 32 12.28 16.76 -8.45
CA SER A 32 10.91 16.58 -7.98
C SER A 32 10.07 15.83 -9.01
N CYS A 33 8.98 15.23 -8.54
CA CYS A 33 8.07 14.45 -9.35
C CYS A 33 6.73 15.16 -9.47
N LEU A 34 6.36 15.55 -10.69
CA LEU A 34 5.00 15.96 -11.04
C LEU A 34 4.23 14.74 -11.53
N THR A 35 3.10 14.44 -10.91
CA THR A 35 2.14 13.44 -11.42
C THR A 35 0.79 14.09 -11.67
N PHE A 36 0.10 13.72 -12.73
CA PHE A 36 -1.29 14.09 -12.97
C PHE A 36 -1.96 13.10 -13.91
N TYR A 37 -3.29 13.08 -13.91
CA TYR A 37 -4.05 12.39 -14.94
C TYR A 37 -4.51 13.38 -16.01
N TYR A 38 -4.54 12.93 -17.26
CA TYR A 38 -5.08 13.69 -18.39
C TYR A 38 -6.02 12.85 -19.25
N HIS A 39 -6.99 13.50 -19.87
CA HIS A 39 -7.91 12.89 -20.83
C HIS A 39 -8.04 13.80 -22.04
N MET A 40 -7.78 13.23 -23.22
CA MET A 40 -7.68 13.95 -24.49
C MET A 40 -8.34 13.09 -25.59
N TYR A 41 -9.67 13.17 -25.71
CA TYR A 41 -10.44 12.35 -26.64
C TYR A 41 -11.40 13.20 -27.48
N GLY A 42 -11.27 13.10 -28.79
CA GLY A 42 -12.10 13.86 -29.72
C GLY A 42 -11.39 14.06 -31.07
N ASN A 43 -12.14 14.51 -32.08
CA ASN A 43 -11.59 14.71 -33.42
C ASN A 43 -10.83 16.03 -33.56
N ASP A 44 -11.13 16.99 -32.68
CA ASP A 44 -10.58 18.34 -32.72
C ASP A 44 -9.71 18.63 -31.49
N ILE A 45 -9.13 17.58 -30.89
CA ILE A 45 -8.17 17.73 -29.79
C ILE A 45 -6.91 18.40 -30.34
N ASN A 46 -6.49 19.49 -29.70
CA ASN A 46 -5.24 20.15 -30.02
C ASN A 46 -4.17 19.76 -29.00
N THR A 47 -3.74 20.64 -28.09
CA THR A 47 -2.50 20.41 -27.35
C THR A 47 -2.64 20.62 -25.85
N LEU A 48 -2.04 19.73 -25.05
CA LEU A 48 -1.79 19.91 -23.62
C LEU A 48 -0.29 20.06 -23.39
N ILE A 49 0.14 21.19 -22.83
CA ILE A 49 1.54 21.48 -22.50
C ILE A 49 1.66 21.69 -20.99
N VAL A 50 2.73 21.18 -20.38
CA VAL A 50 3.13 21.56 -19.03
C VAL A 50 4.50 22.23 -19.08
N PHE A 51 4.61 23.37 -18.41
CA PHE A 51 5.83 24.14 -18.25
C PHE A 51 6.33 24.07 -16.81
N ASN A 52 7.65 23.98 -16.65
CA ASN A 52 8.37 24.20 -15.41
C ASN A 52 9.22 25.47 -15.58
N GLY A 53 8.72 26.57 -15.03
CA GLY A 53 9.11 27.93 -15.38
C GLY A 53 8.90 28.20 -16.86
N ASN A 54 9.99 28.33 -17.63
CA ASN A 54 9.94 28.57 -19.08
C ASN A 54 10.21 27.31 -19.91
N SER A 55 10.54 26.18 -19.27
CA SER A 55 10.89 24.94 -19.96
C SER A 55 9.67 24.04 -20.12
N THR A 56 9.39 23.56 -21.33
CA THR A 56 8.37 22.53 -21.56
C THR A 56 8.83 21.20 -20.98
N VAL A 57 8.00 20.58 -20.14
CA VAL A 57 8.29 19.30 -19.47
C VAL A 57 7.27 18.21 -19.79
N PHE A 58 6.14 18.57 -20.41
CA PHE A 58 5.17 17.64 -20.98
C PHE A 58 4.51 18.29 -22.19
N ASN A 59 4.27 17.51 -23.25
CA ASN A 59 3.56 17.97 -24.44
C ASN A 59 2.88 16.77 -25.10
N LYS A 60 1.54 16.80 -25.19
CA LYS A 60 0.76 15.83 -25.96
C LYS A 60 -0.19 16.58 -26.89
N THR A 61 -0.34 16.06 -28.11
CA THR A 61 -1.13 16.67 -29.18
C THR A 61 -2.09 15.65 -29.78
N GLY A 62 -3.30 16.08 -30.13
CA GLY A 62 -4.28 15.22 -30.80
C GLY A 62 -4.94 14.20 -29.87
N ASN A 63 -5.79 13.37 -30.45
CA ASN A 63 -6.54 12.34 -29.73
C ASN A 63 -5.60 11.28 -29.13
N GLN A 64 -5.68 11.09 -27.81
CA GLN A 64 -4.89 10.12 -27.04
C GLN A 64 -5.69 8.84 -26.75
N GLY A 65 -6.99 8.83 -27.01
CA GLY A 65 -7.91 7.73 -26.68
C GLY A 65 -8.87 8.09 -25.55
N LYS A 66 -9.89 7.24 -25.38
CA LYS A 66 -11.02 7.47 -24.45
C LYS A 66 -10.65 7.25 -22.97
N ALA A 67 -9.48 6.70 -22.68
CA ALA A 67 -9.04 6.42 -21.31
C ALA A 67 -8.48 7.69 -20.65
N TRP A 68 -8.40 7.66 -19.32
CA TRP A 68 -7.56 8.59 -18.57
C TRP A 68 -6.13 8.05 -18.53
N PHE A 69 -5.18 8.91 -18.83
CA PHE A 69 -3.76 8.59 -18.88
C PHE A 69 -3.06 9.28 -17.72
N LYS A 70 -2.06 8.63 -17.13
CA LYS A 70 -1.26 9.21 -16.05
C LYS A 70 0.06 9.70 -16.62
N ALA A 71 0.41 10.95 -16.33
CA ALA A 71 1.73 11.50 -16.64
C ALA A 71 2.58 11.53 -15.36
N ASN A 72 3.84 11.09 -15.47
CA ASN A 72 4.84 11.16 -14.40
C ASN A 72 6.09 11.88 -14.94
N ILE A 73 6.34 13.10 -14.48
CA ILE A 73 7.44 13.95 -14.98
C ILE A 73 8.42 14.27 -13.86
N THR A 74 9.66 13.79 -14.02
CA THR A 74 10.79 14.20 -13.18
C THR A 74 11.34 15.52 -13.69
N MET A 75 11.41 16.54 -12.83
CA MET A 75 11.95 17.85 -13.17
C MET A 75 12.67 18.48 -11.98
N THR A 76 13.66 19.34 -12.25
CA THR A 76 14.20 20.23 -11.20
C THR A 76 13.25 21.41 -11.06
N LEU A 77 12.53 21.52 -9.94
CA LEU A 77 11.45 22.51 -9.77
C LEU A 77 11.97 23.93 -9.96
N GLN A 78 11.30 24.68 -10.82
CA GLN A 78 11.44 26.13 -10.92
C GLN A 78 10.35 26.80 -10.07
N SER A 79 10.30 28.12 -10.08
CA SER A 79 9.36 28.90 -9.25
C SER A 79 7.88 28.70 -9.61
N ARG A 80 7.58 28.12 -10.77
CA ARG A 80 6.21 27.95 -11.26
C ARG A 80 6.07 26.69 -12.12
N VAL A 81 4.94 26.01 -11.99
CA VAL A 81 4.50 24.96 -12.92
C VAL A 81 3.18 25.40 -13.56
N THR A 82 3.09 25.36 -14.89
CA THR A 82 1.91 25.83 -15.63
C THR A 82 1.39 24.73 -16.55
N PHE A 83 0.12 24.37 -16.41
CA PHE A 83 -0.61 23.56 -17.39
C PHE A 83 -1.27 24.50 -18.40
N GLU A 84 -1.06 24.28 -19.69
CA GLU A 84 -1.65 25.02 -20.79
C GLU A 84 -2.42 24.06 -21.69
N GLY A 85 -3.74 24.18 -21.70
CA GLY A 85 -4.61 23.51 -22.67
C GLY A 85 -4.91 24.46 -23.83
N ILE A 86 -4.67 24.03 -25.05
CA ILE A 86 -4.96 24.76 -26.28
C ILE A 86 -6.10 24.05 -26.98
N ILE A 87 -7.15 24.80 -27.34
CA ILE A 87 -8.30 24.20 -28.04
C ILE A 87 -8.02 24.03 -29.53
N GLY A 88 -8.65 23.02 -30.12
CA GLY A 88 -8.55 22.78 -31.56
C GLY A 88 -9.60 23.53 -32.36
N THR A 89 -9.90 22.98 -33.53
CA THR A 89 -10.69 23.66 -34.57
C THR A 89 -12.19 23.70 -34.29
N ASN A 90 -12.68 22.87 -33.36
CA ASN A 90 -14.10 22.71 -33.09
C ASN A 90 -14.39 22.22 -31.66
N TYR A 91 -15.68 22.13 -31.30
CA TYR A 91 -16.16 21.76 -29.96
C TYR A 91 -15.91 20.28 -29.57
N ARG A 92 -15.37 19.45 -30.47
CA ARG A 92 -15.14 18.01 -30.21
C ARG A 92 -13.71 17.76 -29.72
N GLY A 93 -13.22 18.62 -28.83
CA GLY A 93 -11.79 18.77 -28.54
C GLY A 93 -11.44 19.12 -27.09
N ASP A 94 -12.29 18.76 -26.13
CA ASP A 94 -12.04 19.09 -24.72
C ASP A 94 -10.83 18.33 -24.15
N ILE A 95 -10.03 19.05 -23.36
CA ILE A 95 -8.86 18.50 -22.66
C ILE A 95 -9.13 18.61 -21.17
N ALA A 96 -8.98 17.49 -20.44
CA ALA A 96 -9.19 17.45 -19.01
C ALA A 96 -7.94 16.97 -18.27
N ILE A 97 -7.76 17.46 -17.05
CA ILE A 97 -6.73 17.05 -16.09
C ILE A 97 -7.36 16.75 -14.72
N ASP A 98 -6.81 15.79 -13.99
CA ASP A 98 -7.21 15.48 -12.60
C ASP A 98 -5.99 15.06 -11.77
N ASP A 99 -6.13 15.09 -10.44
CA ASP A 99 -5.16 14.56 -9.46
C ASP A 99 -3.70 15.02 -9.67
N ALA A 100 -3.51 16.31 -10.03
CA ALA A 100 -2.18 16.89 -10.17
C ALA A 100 -1.50 17.07 -8.82
N SER A 101 -0.29 16.52 -8.67
CA SER A 101 0.51 16.58 -7.45
C SER A 101 1.99 16.75 -7.74
N ILE A 102 2.69 17.51 -6.92
CA ILE A 102 4.14 17.68 -6.98
C ILE A 102 4.74 17.19 -5.67
N THR A 103 5.68 16.25 -5.75
CA THR A 103 6.47 15.81 -4.60
C THR A 103 7.89 16.33 -4.74
N ALA A 104 8.25 17.31 -3.91
CA ALA A 104 9.57 17.93 -3.94
C ALA A 104 10.65 17.02 -3.33
N GLY A 105 11.82 16.95 -3.95
CA GLY A 105 12.98 16.19 -3.46
C GLY A 105 12.98 14.70 -3.82
N ILE A 106 12.08 14.25 -4.69
CA ILE A 106 11.96 12.86 -5.17
C ILE A 106 11.78 12.86 -6.69
N SER A 107 12.46 11.98 -7.43
CA SER A 107 12.20 11.79 -8.87
C SER A 107 10.94 10.96 -9.10
N CYS A 108 10.27 11.13 -10.25
CA CYS A 108 9.26 10.16 -10.68
C CYS A 108 9.98 8.86 -11.03
N GLN A 109 9.95 7.92 -10.08
CA GLN A 109 10.53 6.59 -10.27
C GLN A 109 9.59 5.65 -11.03
N ALA A 110 8.40 6.12 -11.44
CA ALA A 110 7.44 5.41 -12.28
C ALA A 110 7.76 5.62 -13.77
N CYS A 111 7.85 4.53 -14.52
CA CYS A 111 8.12 4.49 -15.95
C CYS A 111 7.09 3.62 -16.67
N ASP A 112 6.29 4.24 -17.53
CA ASP A 112 5.27 3.63 -18.39
C ASP A 112 5.79 3.25 -19.78
N PHE A 113 7.05 3.60 -20.08
CA PHE A 113 7.75 3.32 -21.33
C PHE A 113 7.09 3.85 -22.62
N ASP A 114 6.06 4.69 -22.55
CA ASP A 114 5.33 5.20 -23.72
C ASP A 114 6.21 6.02 -24.67
N ASP A 115 7.09 6.82 -24.06
CA ASP A 115 8.04 7.69 -24.75
C ASP A 115 9.48 7.10 -24.74
N GLY A 116 9.61 5.80 -24.43
CA GLY A 116 10.88 5.07 -24.37
C GLY A 116 11.42 4.89 -22.94
N LEU A 117 12.75 4.78 -22.78
CA LEU A 117 13.34 4.59 -21.46
C LEU A 117 13.30 5.88 -20.64
N CYS A 118 12.69 5.81 -19.46
CA CYS A 118 12.64 6.94 -18.54
C CYS A 118 14.01 7.21 -17.89
N PRO A 119 14.24 8.40 -17.32
CA PRO A 119 15.48 8.71 -16.62
C PRO A 119 15.83 7.67 -15.56
N GLY A 120 17.09 7.24 -15.54
CA GLY A 120 17.59 6.20 -14.64
C GLY A 120 17.53 4.78 -15.20
N TRP A 121 16.69 4.52 -16.21
CA TRP A 121 16.63 3.25 -16.93
C TRP A 121 17.68 3.18 -18.05
N ARG A 122 18.32 2.02 -18.22
CA ARG A 122 19.27 1.75 -19.31
C ARG A 122 19.27 0.27 -19.68
N GLN A 123 19.61 -0.01 -20.94
CA GLN A 123 19.97 -1.38 -21.37
C GLN A 123 21.37 -1.73 -20.86
N ASN A 124 21.64 -3.01 -20.63
CA ASN A 124 22.97 -3.48 -20.25
C ASN A 124 23.71 -4.15 -21.43
N TYR A 125 24.14 -3.34 -22.39
CA TYR A 125 24.83 -3.75 -23.61
C TYR A 125 26.11 -4.61 -23.44
N ASN A 126 26.64 -4.75 -22.23
CA ASN A 126 27.93 -5.40 -21.97
C ASN A 126 27.83 -6.70 -21.16
N GLN A 127 26.66 -7.04 -20.61
CA GLN A 127 26.49 -8.18 -19.70
C GLN A 127 25.22 -9.02 -19.98
N ASP A 128 24.60 -8.79 -21.13
CA ASP A 128 23.51 -9.58 -21.69
C ASP A 128 23.82 -9.94 -23.17
N VAL A 129 22.94 -10.75 -23.77
CA VAL A 129 23.11 -11.23 -25.15
C VAL A 129 22.37 -10.34 -26.15
N PHE A 130 21.24 -9.77 -25.74
CA PHE A 130 20.42 -8.87 -26.55
C PHE A 130 19.65 -7.88 -25.66
N ASN A 131 18.92 -6.93 -26.26
CA ASN A 131 18.27 -5.83 -25.53
C ASN A 131 16.75 -5.98 -25.45
N TRP A 132 16.17 -5.40 -24.40
CA TRP A 132 14.72 -5.16 -24.35
C TRP A 132 14.29 -4.20 -25.46
N THR A 133 13.14 -4.43 -26.07
CA THR A 133 12.61 -3.61 -27.16
C THR A 133 11.38 -2.84 -26.69
N ASN A 134 11.29 -1.57 -27.03
CA ASN A 134 10.11 -0.74 -26.78
C ASN A 134 9.09 -0.93 -27.92
N ARG A 135 7.87 -1.34 -27.61
CA ARG A 135 6.89 -1.78 -28.61
C ARG A 135 5.53 -1.14 -28.42
N TYR A 136 4.94 -0.68 -29.52
CA TYR A 136 3.53 -0.34 -29.62
C TYR A 136 2.74 -1.48 -30.27
N GLY A 137 1.55 -1.79 -29.77
CA GLY A 137 0.68 -2.84 -30.31
C GLY A 137 1.20 -4.26 -30.05
N SER A 138 0.75 -5.24 -30.83
CA SER A 138 1.16 -6.64 -30.66
C SER A 138 2.64 -6.90 -30.96
N THR A 139 3.21 -7.92 -30.33
CA THR A 139 4.53 -8.46 -30.68
C THR A 139 4.53 -9.07 -32.09
N ILE A 140 5.71 -9.38 -32.64
CA ILE A 140 5.84 -9.87 -34.03
C ILE A 140 5.34 -11.32 -34.13
N SER A 141 5.63 -12.11 -33.10
CA SER A 141 5.26 -13.51 -32.98
C SER A 141 3.76 -13.65 -32.66
N SER A 142 3.10 -14.60 -33.32
CA SER A 142 1.67 -14.86 -33.10
C SER A 142 1.46 -15.83 -31.94
N GLY A 143 0.37 -15.64 -31.19
CA GLY A 143 0.01 -16.54 -30.08
C GLY A 143 0.86 -16.37 -28.81
N THR A 144 1.61 -15.28 -28.70
CA THR A 144 2.40 -14.89 -27.52
C THR A 144 2.36 -13.36 -27.36
N GLY A 145 3.00 -12.84 -26.32
CA GLY A 145 3.13 -11.40 -26.09
C GLY A 145 1.80 -10.67 -25.81
N PRO A 146 1.86 -9.45 -25.29
CA PRO A 146 0.67 -8.62 -25.11
C PRO A 146 0.24 -7.99 -26.44
N THR A 147 -1.03 -7.61 -26.57
CA THR A 147 -1.57 -6.91 -27.76
C THR A 147 -1.41 -5.39 -27.72
N SER A 148 -1.10 -4.85 -26.53
CA SER A 148 -0.92 -3.43 -26.22
C SER A 148 -0.18 -3.29 -24.89
N GLY A 149 0.26 -2.08 -24.55
CA GLY A 149 0.67 -1.74 -23.20
C GLY A 149 -0.41 -2.02 -22.16
N HIS A 150 0.00 -2.00 -20.90
CA HIS A 150 -0.88 -2.13 -19.74
C HIS A 150 -1.94 -0.99 -19.77
N GLY A 151 -3.18 -1.31 -19.40
CA GLY A 151 -4.33 -0.40 -19.56
C GLY A 151 -5.01 -0.43 -20.93
N GLY A 152 -4.49 -1.20 -21.90
CA GLY A 152 -5.14 -1.45 -23.20
C GLY A 152 -4.68 -0.54 -24.35
N SER A 153 -3.67 0.29 -24.11
CA SER A 153 -3.05 1.21 -25.07
C SER A 153 -1.62 1.48 -24.65
N GLY A 154 -0.88 2.30 -25.42
CA GLY A 154 0.50 2.64 -25.07
C GLY A 154 1.53 1.60 -25.48
N LYS A 155 2.78 1.89 -25.16
CA LYS A 155 3.94 1.04 -25.40
C LYS A 155 4.35 0.30 -24.14
N TYR A 156 5.20 -0.69 -24.31
CA TYR A 156 5.76 -1.50 -23.23
C TYR A 156 7.16 -1.97 -23.63
N MET A 157 7.93 -2.47 -22.66
CA MET A 157 9.21 -3.12 -22.92
C MET A 157 9.00 -4.62 -23.04
N TYR A 158 9.58 -5.26 -24.04
CA TYR A 158 9.52 -6.71 -24.18
C TYR A 158 10.81 -7.33 -24.70
N ILE A 159 10.97 -8.62 -24.47
CA ILE A 159 11.96 -9.45 -25.17
C ILE A 159 11.27 -10.28 -26.24
N GLU A 160 11.88 -10.32 -27.41
CA GLU A 160 11.41 -11.09 -28.55
C GLU A 160 12.11 -12.45 -28.55
N ALA A 161 11.33 -13.53 -28.44
CA ALA A 161 11.88 -14.89 -28.39
C ALA A 161 12.13 -15.51 -29.78
N SER A 162 11.75 -14.83 -30.86
CA SER A 162 12.00 -15.31 -32.23
C SER A 162 13.46 -15.14 -32.69
N LEU A 163 13.79 -15.76 -33.82
CA LEU A 163 15.14 -15.72 -34.39
C LEU A 163 15.62 -14.26 -34.57
N PRO A 164 16.88 -13.94 -34.23
CA PRO A 164 17.99 -14.87 -33.97
C PRO A 164 18.14 -15.37 -32.52
N GLY A 165 17.20 -15.08 -31.62
CA GLY A 165 17.30 -15.47 -30.21
C GLY A 165 17.39 -16.99 -30.00
N VAL A 166 18.28 -17.42 -29.09
CA VAL A 166 18.52 -18.81 -28.74
C VAL A 166 18.06 -19.08 -27.31
N PHE A 167 17.65 -20.32 -27.03
CA PHE A 167 17.29 -20.75 -25.67
C PHE A 167 18.39 -20.38 -24.67
N GLY A 168 17.99 -19.67 -23.61
CA GLY A 168 18.90 -19.24 -22.55
C GLY A 168 19.55 -17.87 -22.76
N ASP A 169 19.44 -17.27 -23.96
CA ASP A 169 19.85 -15.89 -24.17
C ASP A 169 19.05 -14.97 -23.24
N ASN A 170 19.72 -13.96 -22.68
CA ASN A 170 19.10 -13.02 -21.76
C ASN A 170 19.22 -11.57 -22.26
N ALA A 171 18.30 -10.74 -21.78
CA ALA A 171 18.33 -9.29 -21.90
C ALA A 171 18.11 -8.65 -20.54
N LYS A 172 18.90 -7.61 -20.22
CA LYS A 172 18.88 -6.93 -18.93
C LYS A 172 18.54 -5.46 -19.08
N LEU A 173 17.45 -5.05 -18.43
CA LEU A 173 17.07 -3.65 -18.29
C LEU A 173 17.34 -3.20 -16.85
N GLU A 174 18.14 -2.15 -16.69
CA GLU A 174 18.62 -1.71 -15.39
C GLU A 174 18.08 -0.33 -15.01
N TYR A 175 17.62 -0.20 -13.78
CA TYR A 175 17.34 1.08 -13.15
C TYR A 175 18.47 1.44 -12.17
N SER A 176 19.11 2.60 -12.39
CA SER A 176 20.13 3.14 -11.50
C SER A 176 19.49 3.89 -10.34
N VAL A 177 19.73 3.41 -9.12
CA VAL A 177 19.18 4.04 -7.91
C VAL A 177 20.05 5.22 -7.49
N SER A 178 19.42 6.35 -7.15
CA SER A 178 20.13 7.51 -6.60
C SER A 178 20.88 7.12 -5.32
N SER A 179 22.10 7.62 -5.15
CA SER A 179 22.90 7.38 -3.94
C SER A 179 22.18 7.80 -2.65
N SER A 180 21.26 8.77 -2.74
CA SER A 180 20.42 9.21 -1.62
C SER A 180 19.36 8.19 -1.19
N ASP A 181 19.02 7.22 -2.04
CA ASP A 181 17.94 6.25 -1.80
C ASP A 181 18.44 4.83 -1.51
N VAL A 182 19.72 4.57 -1.75
CA VAL A 182 20.37 3.31 -1.38
C VAL A 182 20.27 3.10 0.14
N GLY A 183 19.86 1.90 0.55
CA GLY A 183 19.65 1.52 1.95
C GLY A 183 18.27 1.87 2.50
N LYS A 184 17.38 2.54 1.74
CA LYS A 184 16.01 2.80 2.17
C LYS A 184 15.08 1.64 1.86
N LEU A 185 14.17 1.34 2.79
CA LEU A 185 13.06 0.41 2.56
C LEU A 185 12.11 1.01 1.51
N SER A 186 11.86 0.27 0.44
CA SER A 186 11.08 0.72 -0.72
C SER A 186 10.21 -0.39 -1.31
N CYS A 187 9.16 0.01 -2.01
CA CYS A 187 8.26 -0.84 -2.76
C CYS A 187 8.52 -0.69 -4.25
N LEU A 188 8.92 -1.78 -4.90
CA LEU A 188 8.90 -1.90 -6.34
C LEU A 188 7.56 -2.47 -6.79
N THR A 189 6.92 -1.79 -7.72
CA THR A 189 5.76 -2.31 -8.45
C THR A 189 6.02 -2.29 -9.93
N PHE A 190 5.52 -3.28 -10.66
CA PHE A 190 5.51 -3.24 -12.12
C PHE A 190 4.43 -4.20 -12.63
N TYR A 191 4.05 -4.05 -13.88
CA TYR A 191 3.22 -5.02 -14.59
C TYR A 191 4.09 -5.91 -15.48
N TYR A 192 3.73 -7.18 -15.56
CA TYR A 192 4.38 -8.14 -16.44
C TYR A 192 3.37 -8.96 -17.22
N HIS A 193 3.76 -9.39 -18.42
CA HIS A 193 2.98 -10.27 -19.27
C HIS A 193 3.86 -11.42 -19.79
N MET A 194 3.40 -12.65 -19.58
CA MET A 194 4.15 -13.87 -19.86
C MET A 194 3.18 -14.93 -20.39
N TYR A 195 2.91 -14.93 -21.69
CA TYR A 195 1.93 -15.82 -22.33
C TYR A 195 2.52 -16.53 -23.54
N GLY A 196 2.43 -17.85 -23.55
CA GLY A 196 2.91 -18.68 -24.66
C GLY A 196 3.60 -19.95 -24.17
N ASN A 197 3.72 -20.95 -25.05
CA ASN A 197 4.30 -22.25 -24.70
C ASN A 197 5.84 -22.24 -24.70
N GLY A 198 6.47 -21.18 -25.21
CA GLY A 198 7.92 -20.98 -25.21
C GLY A 198 8.41 -20.09 -24.08
N ILE A 199 7.55 -19.67 -23.14
CA ILE A 199 7.91 -18.74 -22.07
C ILE A 199 8.92 -19.40 -21.13
N ASN A 200 10.04 -18.72 -20.90
CA ASN A 200 11.02 -19.12 -19.91
C ASN A 200 10.92 -18.22 -18.68
N THR A 201 11.91 -17.39 -18.37
CA THR A 201 12.06 -16.80 -17.04
C THR A 201 12.12 -15.27 -17.07
N LEU A 202 11.39 -14.63 -16.16
CA LEU A 202 11.56 -13.22 -15.77
C LEU A 202 12.14 -13.15 -14.36
N ASN A 203 13.36 -12.61 -14.24
CA ASN A 203 14.00 -12.31 -12.96
C ASN A 203 13.99 -10.80 -12.69
N VAL A 204 13.86 -10.42 -11.42
CA VAL A 204 14.23 -9.08 -10.96
C VAL A 204 15.24 -9.18 -9.84
N PHE A 205 16.33 -8.44 -9.98
CA PHE A 205 17.42 -8.36 -9.01
C PHE A 205 17.45 -6.99 -8.35
N ASN A 206 17.77 -6.98 -7.06
CA ASN A 206 18.14 -5.81 -6.28
C ASN A 206 19.62 -5.93 -5.91
N GLY A 207 20.47 -5.20 -6.64
CA GLY A 207 21.90 -5.50 -6.74
C GLY A 207 22.14 -6.92 -7.25
N ASN A 208 22.66 -7.79 -6.39
CA ASN A 208 22.94 -9.19 -6.73
C ASN A 208 21.88 -10.18 -6.18
N SER A 209 20.88 -9.69 -5.43
CA SER A 209 19.86 -10.54 -4.80
C SER A 209 18.62 -10.63 -5.69
N THR A 210 18.16 -11.84 -5.99
CA THR A 210 16.89 -12.06 -6.68
C THR A 210 15.73 -11.71 -5.75
N VAL A 211 14.86 -10.79 -6.19
CA VAL A 211 13.68 -10.33 -5.42
C VAL A 211 12.35 -10.69 -6.10
N PHE A 212 12.39 -11.10 -7.37
CA PHE A 212 11.24 -11.64 -8.09
C PHE A 212 11.72 -12.67 -9.11
N ASN A 213 10.97 -13.75 -9.26
CA ASN A 213 11.19 -14.77 -10.29
C ASN A 213 9.83 -15.37 -10.71
N LYS A 214 9.59 -15.43 -12.01
CA LYS A 214 8.47 -16.18 -12.61
C LYS A 214 8.96 -16.95 -13.82
N THR A 215 8.44 -18.17 -13.98
CA THR A 215 8.81 -19.07 -15.06
C THR A 215 7.59 -19.66 -15.75
N GLY A 216 7.68 -19.88 -17.06
CA GLY A 216 6.60 -20.47 -17.85
C GLY A 216 5.40 -19.54 -18.05
N ASN A 217 4.37 -20.07 -18.71
CA ASN A 217 3.14 -19.34 -19.02
C ASN A 217 2.38 -18.92 -17.76
N GLN A 218 2.13 -17.62 -17.62
CA GLN A 218 1.37 -17.02 -16.51
C GLN A 218 -0.07 -16.67 -16.91
N GLY A 219 -0.41 -16.75 -18.21
CA GLY A 219 -1.71 -16.37 -18.76
C GLY A 219 -1.65 -15.09 -19.60
N LYS A 220 -2.76 -14.81 -20.31
CA LYS A 220 -2.87 -13.73 -21.31
C LYS A 220 -3.10 -12.32 -20.71
N ALA A 221 -3.20 -12.21 -19.39
CA ALA A 221 -3.43 -10.91 -18.74
C ALA A 221 -2.11 -10.24 -18.39
N TRP A 222 -2.15 -8.91 -18.20
CA TRP A 222 -1.11 -8.20 -17.47
C TRP A 222 -1.26 -8.48 -15.97
N PHE A 223 -0.17 -8.89 -15.31
CA PHE A 223 -0.13 -9.19 -13.89
C PHE A 223 0.70 -8.16 -13.15
N LYS A 224 0.24 -7.73 -11.98
CA LYS A 224 0.96 -6.78 -11.13
C LYS A 224 1.90 -7.51 -10.16
N ALA A 225 3.16 -7.11 -10.14
CA ALA A 225 4.12 -7.50 -9.13
C ALA A 225 4.28 -6.39 -8.08
N ASN A 226 4.40 -6.77 -6.81
CA ASN A 226 4.62 -5.88 -5.68
C ASN A 226 5.73 -6.47 -4.80
N ILE A 227 6.88 -5.80 -4.68
CA ILE A 227 8.07 -6.29 -3.98
C ILE A 227 8.56 -5.22 -2.98
N THR A 228 8.47 -5.53 -1.69
CA THR A 228 9.12 -4.74 -0.64
C THR A 228 10.58 -5.15 -0.53
N MET A 229 11.50 -4.19 -0.62
CA MET A 229 12.94 -4.44 -0.52
C MET A 229 13.71 -3.24 0.04
N THR A 230 14.87 -3.49 0.64
CA THR A 230 15.83 -2.42 0.95
C THR A 230 16.65 -2.13 -0.30
N LEU A 231 16.52 -0.94 -0.89
CA LEU A 231 17.13 -0.65 -2.19
C LEU A 231 18.65 -0.74 -2.15
N GLN A 232 19.21 -1.42 -3.14
CA GLN A 232 20.64 -1.37 -3.45
C GLN A 232 20.88 -0.34 -4.56
N SER A 233 22.13 -0.25 -5.04
CA SER A 233 22.53 0.70 -6.08
C SER A 233 21.83 0.52 -7.42
N ARG A 234 21.22 -0.65 -7.66
CA ARG A 234 20.64 -1.01 -8.95
C ARG A 234 19.50 -2.00 -8.79
N VAL A 235 18.47 -1.84 -9.63
CA VAL A 235 17.43 -2.85 -9.86
C VAL A 235 17.54 -3.33 -11.30
N THR A 236 17.56 -4.64 -11.53
CA THR A 236 17.76 -5.23 -12.87
C THR A 236 16.63 -6.18 -13.20
N PHE A 237 15.97 -5.96 -14.34
CA PHE A 237 14.98 -6.85 -14.94
C PHE A 237 15.66 -7.69 -16.00
N GLU A 238 15.66 -9.00 -15.83
CA GLU A 238 16.25 -9.94 -16.76
C GLU A 238 15.17 -10.85 -17.35
N GLY A 239 15.00 -10.78 -18.66
CA GLY A 239 14.18 -11.72 -19.42
C GLY A 239 15.09 -12.75 -20.07
N ILE A 240 14.69 -14.03 -20.01
CA ILE A 240 15.44 -15.15 -20.62
C ILE A 240 14.57 -15.77 -21.71
N ILE A 241 15.14 -15.98 -22.89
CA ILE A 241 14.49 -16.66 -24.02
C ILE A 241 14.27 -18.13 -23.69
N GLY A 242 13.09 -18.64 -24.02
CA GLY A 242 12.76 -20.05 -23.88
C GLY A 242 12.97 -20.86 -25.14
N THR A 243 12.18 -21.92 -25.30
CA THR A 243 12.47 -22.99 -26.26
C THR A 243 11.98 -22.68 -27.67
N ASN A 244 11.15 -21.66 -27.86
CA ASN A 244 10.58 -21.28 -29.15
C ASN A 244 10.10 -19.82 -29.15
N PHE A 245 9.67 -19.35 -30.33
CA PHE A 245 9.22 -17.98 -30.57
C PHE A 245 7.98 -17.55 -29.78
N MET A 246 7.23 -18.47 -29.16
CA MET A 246 6.08 -18.14 -28.31
C MET A 246 6.52 -17.84 -26.86
N GLY A 247 7.63 -17.12 -26.72
CA GLY A 247 8.34 -16.92 -25.46
C GLY A 247 8.47 -15.46 -25.04
N ASP A 248 7.63 -14.57 -25.58
CA ASP A 248 7.75 -13.13 -25.32
C ASP A 248 7.39 -12.77 -23.89
N ILE A 249 8.32 -12.11 -23.21
CA ILE A 249 8.14 -11.57 -21.87
C ILE A 249 8.10 -10.06 -21.97
N ALA A 250 7.06 -9.44 -21.42
CA ALA A 250 6.91 -8.00 -21.40
C ALA A 250 6.77 -7.46 -19.99
N ILE A 251 7.21 -6.21 -19.80
CA ILE A 251 7.07 -5.43 -18.57
C ILE A 251 6.53 -4.04 -18.91
N ASP A 252 5.81 -3.46 -17.96
CA ASP A 252 5.22 -2.14 -18.09
C ASP A 252 5.02 -1.47 -16.72
N ASP A 253 4.77 -0.16 -16.69
CA ASP A 253 4.40 0.61 -15.49
C ASP A 253 5.29 0.35 -14.26
N ALA A 254 6.61 0.34 -14.47
CA ALA A 254 7.57 0.02 -13.43
C ALA A 254 7.83 1.23 -12.52
N SER A 255 7.60 1.09 -11.21
CA SER A 255 7.74 2.16 -10.23
C SER A 255 8.43 1.71 -8.96
N ILE A 256 9.25 2.58 -8.38
CA ILE A 256 9.82 2.41 -7.05
C ILE A 256 9.28 3.53 -6.16
N THR A 257 8.82 3.20 -4.96
CA THR A 257 8.31 4.17 -3.98
C THR A 257 8.87 3.88 -2.61
N ALA A 258 9.05 4.89 -1.77
CA ALA A 258 9.54 4.67 -0.40
C ALA A 258 8.51 3.90 0.44
N GLY A 259 8.97 3.00 1.30
CA GLY A 259 8.12 2.20 2.21
C GLY A 259 7.89 0.76 1.77
N ILE A 260 6.86 0.12 2.33
CA ILE A 260 6.48 -1.27 2.01
C ILE A 260 5.42 -1.30 0.91
N CYS A 261 5.40 -2.36 0.10
CA CYS A 261 4.32 -2.55 -0.85
C CYS A 261 3.00 -2.84 -0.15
N GLN A 262 1.99 -2.03 -0.46
CA GLN A 262 0.68 -2.10 0.16
C GLN A 262 -0.25 -2.92 -0.75
N VAL A 263 -0.62 -4.13 -0.30
CA VAL A 263 -1.51 -5.06 -1.01
C VAL A 263 -2.73 -5.33 -0.13
N CYS A 264 -3.94 -5.14 -0.66
CA CYS A 264 -5.19 -5.52 0.02
C CYS A 264 -5.79 -6.78 -0.65
N PRO A 265 -6.22 -7.82 0.08
CA PRO A 265 -6.25 -7.93 1.54
C PRO A 265 -4.85 -8.00 2.18
N VAL A 266 -4.70 -7.36 3.33
CA VAL A 266 -3.49 -7.42 4.16
C VAL A 266 -3.62 -8.62 5.09
N ASN A 267 -2.85 -9.68 4.86
CA ASN A 267 -2.78 -10.81 5.78
C ASN A 267 -1.90 -10.46 6.97
N VAL A 268 -2.44 -10.63 8.17
CA VAL A 268 -1.71 -10.40 9.42
C VAL A 268 -1.32 -11.76 9.99
N THR A 269 -0.03 -12.08 9.93
CA THR A 269 0.52 -13.39 10.31
C THR A 269 0.98 -13.46 11.76
N GLN A 270 0.98 -12.33 12.48
CA GLN A 270 1.41 -12.27 13.87
C GLN A 270 0.24 -12.67 14.78
N SER A 271 0.52 -13.41 15.85
CA SER A 271 -0.48 -13.79 16.87
C SER A 271 -0.91 -12.64 17.76
N PHE A 272 -0.21 -11.50 17.71
CA PHE A 272 -0.57 -10.25 18.36
C PHE A 272 -0.02 -9.09 17.55
N GLY A 273 -0.73 -7.95 17.56
CA GLY A 273 -0.23 -6.75 16.93
C GLY A 273 -1.14 -5.55 17.10
N LYS A 274 -0.69 -4.46 16.49
CA LYS A 274 -1.42 -3.19 16.42
C LYS A 274 -1.60 -2.79 14.96
N LEU A 275 -2.81 -2.38 14.60
CA LEU A 275 -3.14 -1.81 13.30
C LEU A 275 -3.41 -0.32 13.51
N ASP A 276 -2.59 0.55 12.91
CA ASP A 276 -2.86 1.99 12.77
C ASP A 276 -3.22 2.25 11.31
N ILE A 277 -4.53 2.26 11.04
CA ILE A 277 -5.11 2.37 9.71
C ILE A 277 -5.47 3.83 9.48
N ARG A 278 -4.89 4.46 8.45
CA ARG A 278 -5.14 5.85 8.08
C ARG A 278 -5.55 5.93 6.63
N TYR A 279 -6.31 6.96 6.29
CA TYR A 279 -6.64 7.22 4.89
C TYR A 279 -5.36 7.41 4.07
N THR A 280 -5.29 6.72 2.94
CA THR A 280 -4.33 7.02 1.87
C THR A 280 -5.06 6.93 0.54
N SER A 281 -4.69 7.77 -0.43
CA SER A 281 -5.22 7.68 -1.80
C SER A 281 -4.78 6.40 -2.53
N GLN A 282 -3.82 5.66 -1.96
CA GLN A 282 -3.32 4.38 -2.47
C GLN A 282 -4.20 3.19 -2.02
N PHE A 283 -4.84 3.31 -0.85
CA PHE A 283 -5.86 2.38 -0.34
C PHE A 283 -7.26 2.89 -0.76
N ASN A 284 -7.64 2.66 -2.01
CA ASN A 284 -8.99 2.96 -2.53
C ASN A 284 -10.03 2.23 -1.65
N PRO A 285 -11.03 2.94 -1.08
CA PRO A 285 -11.21 3.09 0.36
C PRO A 285 -11.36 1.77 1.12
N HIS A 286 -11.73 0.67 0.47
CA HIS A 286 -12.02 -0.63 1.07
C HIS A 286 -10.76 -1.50 1.14
N CYS A 287 -10.22 -1.67 2.34
CA CYS A 287 -9.20 -2.68 2.60
C CYS A 287 -9.64 -3.66 3.66
N ASN A 288 -9.26 -4.92 3.45
CA ASN A 288 -9.50 -6.01 4.37
C ASN A 288 -8.18 -6.36 5.06
N TRP A 289 -8.17 -6.37 6.38
CA TRP A 289 -7.15 -7.01 7.19
C TRP A 289 -7.65 -8.38 7.61
N VAL A 290 -6.87 -9.40 7.30
CA VAL A 290 -7.24 -10.79 7.54
C VAL A 290 -6.34 -11.31 8.64
N ILE A 291 -6.90 -11.55 9.82
CA ILE A 291 -6.20 -12.19 10.94
C ILE A 291 -6.40 -13.70 10.76
N ALA A 292 -5.31 -14.41 10.48
CA ALA A 292 -5.31 -15.86 10.31
C ALA A 292 -4.78 -16.57 11.58
N HIS A 293 -5.14 -17.83 11.77
CA HIS A 293 -4.79 -18.58 12.99
C HIS A 293 -3.44 -19.34 12.93
N ASP A 294 -2.53 -18.99 12.00
CA ASP A 294 -1.17 -19.54 11.77
C ASP A 294 -0.84 -20.90 12.43
N GLY A 295 -1.54 -21.97 12.03
CA GLY A 295 -1.26 -23.34 12.48
C GLY A 295 -1.84 -23.77 13.85
N ILE A 296 -2.57 -22.92 14.57
CA ILE A 296 -3.24 -23.29 15.83
C ILE A 296 -4.51 -24.13 15.52
N ALA A 297 -4.66 -25.31 16.12
CA ALA A 297 -5.78 -26.23 15.87
C ALA A 297 -6.92 -26.10 16.89
N ARG A 298 -8.17 -26.07 16.37
CA ARG A 298 -9.51 -26.16 16.98
C ARG A 298 -9.79 -25.24 18.20
N GLN A 299 -10.77 -24.34 18.03
CA GLN A 299 -11.35 -23.41 19.03
C GLN A 299 -10.60 -22.10 19.29
N THR A 300 -9.88 -21.59 18.29
CA THR A 300 -9.22 -20.28 18.38
C THR A 300 -10.22 -19.13 18.50
N VAL A 301 -9.86 -18.14 19.31
CA VAL A 301 -10.58 -16.86 19.41
C VAL A 301 -9.62 -15.72 19.10
N ALA A 302 -10.11 -14.67 18.45
CA ALA A 302 -9.40 -13.41 18.33
C ALA A 302 -9.91 -12.44 19.39
N ILE A 303 -9.01 -11.86 20.16
CA ILE A 303 -9.31 -10.64 20.89
C ILE A 303 -9.06 -9.46 19.95
N VAL A 304 -10.07 -8.63 19.76
CA VAL A 304 -9.98 -7.42 18.92
C VAL A 304 -10.41 -6.22 19.75
N TRP A 305 -9.53 -5.23 19.81
CA TRP A 305 -9.71 -4.00 20.56
C TRP A 305 -9.61 -2.80 19.66
N ILE A 306 -10.74 -2.15 19.44
CA ILE A 306 -10.80 -0.86 18.76
C ILE A 306 -10.41 0.25 19.75
N ARG A 307 -9.18 0.78 19.64
CA ARG A 307 -8.65 1.82 20.52
C ARG A 307 -9.17 3.20 20.16
N GLN A 308 -9.28 3.47 18.86
CA GLN A 308 -9.65 4.78 18.35
C GLN A 308 -10.33 4.62 16.98
N ILE A 309 -11.43 5.32 16.76
CA ILE A 309 -11.99 5.56 15.43
C ILE A 309 -12.31 7.05 15.31
N ASP A 310 -11.73 7.68 14.28
CA ASP A 310 -12.12 9.00 13.83
C ASP A 310 -12.53 8.93 12.36
N PHE A 311 -13.79 9.23 12.07
CA PHE A 311 -14.36 9.35 10.75
C PHE A 311 -14.81 10.79 10.49
N TYR A 312 -14.23 11.41 9.47
CA TYR A 312 -14.50 12.77 9.02
C TYR A 312 -15.35 12.81 7.73
N SER A 313 -15.98 11.70 7.34
CA SER A 313 -16.85 11.62 6.18
C SER A 313 -18.00 10.62 6.39
N ASN A 314 -19.16 10.90 5.79
CA ASN A 314 -20.36 10.06 5.92
C ASN A 314 -20.26 8.71 5.18
N CYS A 315 -19.26 8.53 4.32
CA CYS A 315 -19.05 7.30 3.55
C CYS A 315 -18.01 6.37 4.18
N GLU A 316 -17.55 6.70 5.39
CA GLU A 316 -16.53 5.92 6.10
C GLU A 316 -17.18 4.85 6.96
N TYR A 317 -16.47 3.74 7.13
CA TYR A 317 -16.94 2.66 7.98
C TYR A 317 -15.81 1.73 8.43
N ILE A 318 -16.10 0.98 9.47
CA ILE A 318 -15.39 -0.23 9.85
C ILE A 318 -16.41 -1.35 10.05
N LYS A 319 -16.06 -2.54 9.57
CA LYS A 319 -16.80 -3.78 9.83
C LYS A 319 -15.82 -4.85 10.29
N ILE A 320 -16.26 -5.69 11.22
CA ILE A 320 -15.50 -6.85 11.66
C ILE A 320 -16.39 -8.07 11.47
N PHE A 321 -15.86 -9.07 10.78
CA PHE A 321 -16.52 -10.33 10.51
C PHE A 321 -15.80 -11.45 11.26
N ASP A 322 -16.59 -12.31 11.89
CA ASP A 322 -16.09 -13.53 12.50
C ASP A 322 -15.63 -14.53 11.43
N GLY A 323 -15.09 -15.65 11.89
CA GLY A 323 -14.68 -16.73 10.99
C GLY A 323 -15.85 -17.52 10.39
N ASN A 324 -17.10 -17.10 10.55
CA ASN A 324 -18.22 -17.61 9.76
C ASN A 324 -18.69 -16.60 8.70
N GLY A 325 -18.01 -15.45 8.59
CA GLY A 325 -18.45 -14.33 7.76
C GLY A 325 -19.60 -13.53 8.37
N THR A 326 -19.95 -13.77 9.64
CA THR A 326 -20.98 -13.01 10.36
C THR A 326 -20.41 -11.68 10.80
N GLU A 327 -21.12 -10.58 10.51
CA GLU A 327 -20.74 -9.25 10.99
C GLU A 327 -20.96 -9.17 12.51
N VAL A 328 -19.85 -9.04 13.26
CA VAL A 328 -19.86 -8.95 14.74
C VAL A 328 -19.66 -7.52 15.25
N PHE A 329 -19.26 -6.61 14.36
CA PHE A 329 -19.16 -5.18 14.63
C PHE A 329 -19.29 -4.39 13.34
N ALA A 330 -20.03 -3.28 13.39
CA ALA A 330 -20.05 -2.28 12.33
C ALA A 330 -20.21 -0.89 12.92
N LEU A 331 -19.49 0.07 12.35
CA LEU A 331 -19.65 1.48 12.62
C LEU A 331 -19.52 2.25 11.31
N HIS A 332 -20.42 3.20 11.08
CA HIS A 332 -20.56 3.92 9.81
C HIS A 332 -20.71 5.42 10.04
N GLY A 333 -20.32 6.19 9.04
CA GLY A 333 -20.60 7.63 8.97
C GLY A 333 -19.63 8.47 9.77
N LEU A 334 -20.00 9.72 10.02
CA LEU A 334 -19.16 10.69 10.72
C LEU A 334 -19.07 10.36 12.22
N VAL A 335 -17.87 10.11 12.71
CA VAL A 335 -17.59 9.68 14.08
C VAL A 335 -16.40 10.47 14.60
N SER A 336 -16.64 11.37 15.55
CA SER A 336 -15.56 12.04 16.27
C SER A 336 -15.28 11.30 17.58
N SER A 337 -14.03 10.89 17.82
CA SER A 337 -13.55 10.41 19.13
C SER A 337 -14.30 9.18 19.69
N PHE A 338 -14.48 8.14 18.87
CA PHE A 338 -14.88 6.84 19.42
C PHE A 338 -13.70 6.17 20.10
N HIS A 339 -13.89 5.76 21.35
CA HIS A 339 -12.84 5.17 22.17
C HIS A 339 -13.32 3.84 22.76
N ASP A 340 -12.41 2.86 22.72
CA ASP A 340 -12.44 1.62 23.47
C ASP A 340 -13.67 0.72 23.30
N SER A 341 -13.57 -0.21 22.35
CA SER A 341 -14.47 -1.36 22.23
C SER A 341 -13.68 -2.65 22.11
N PHE A 342 -13.87 -3.55 23.08
CA PHE A 342 -13.26 -4.88 23.12
C PHE A 342 -14.25 -5.94 22.67
N ARG A 343 -13.77 -6.92 21.90
CA ARG A 343 -14.53 -8.11 21.48
C ARG A 343 -13.63 -9.35 21.52
N GLU A 344 -14.17 -10.44 22.04
CA GLU A 344 -13.65 -11.78 21.80
C GLU A 344 -14.49 -12.41 20.67
N ILE A 345 -13.83 -12.83 19.58
CA ILE A 345 -14.46 -13.21 18.32
C ILE A 345 -14.04 -14.64 17.98
N SER A 346 -15.02 -15.51 17.71
CA SER A 346 -14.75 -16.90 17.31
C SER A 346 -14.23 -16.97 15.88
N PHE A 347 -13.22 -17.82 15.66
CA PHE A 347 -12.76 -18.16 14.31
C PHE A 347 -13.67 -19.15 13.58
N GLY A 348 -14.75 -19.67 14.18
CA GLY A 348 -15.77 -20.44 13.45
C GLY A 348 -15.24 -21.59 12.57
N GLU A 349 -15.96 -21.88 11.48
CA GLU A 349 -15.60 -22.87 10.47
C GLU A 349 -14.62 -22.33 9.42
N PHE A 350 -14.71 -21.03 9.09
CA PHE A 350 -13.77 -20.34 8.20
C PHE A 350 -12.66 -19.68 9.01
N LYS A 351 -11.44 -20.05 8.69
CA LYS A 351 -10.25 -19.88 9.54
C LYS A 351 -9.76 -18.45 9.81
N ASN A 352 -10.43 -17.41 9.33
CA ASN A 352 -9.89 -16.05 9.38
C ASN A 352 -10.92 -15.04 9.87
N ILE A 353 -10.48 -14.13 10.75
CA ILE A 353 -11.24 -12.92 11.12
C ILE A 353 -10.94 -11.84 10.09
N THR A 354 -11.96 -11.17 9.59
CA THR A 354 -11.81 -10.10 8.60
C THR A 354 -12.20 -8.76 9.20
N ILE A 355 -11.28 -7.79 9.18
CA ILE A 355 -11.55 -6.40 9.52
C ILE A 355 -11.56 -5.62 8.20
N GLN A 356 -12.73 -5.09 7.84
CA GLN A 356 -12.90 -4.24 6.66
C GLN A 356 -12.97 -2.78 7.10
N VAL A 357 -12.13 -1.92 6.54
CA VAL A 357 -12.16 -0.48 6.83
C VAL A 357 -12.28 0.30 5.52
N SER A 358 -13.11 1.33 5.56
CA SER A 358 -13.34 2.30 4.50
C SER A 358 -13.07 3.71 4.99
N LEU A 359 -11.94 4.29 4.59
CA LEU A 359 -11.59 5.69 4.89
C LEU A 359 -11.61 6.50 3.61
N THR A 360 -12.17 7.70 3.64
CA THR A 360 -12.29 8.61 2.49
C THR A 360 -11.74 10.01 2.76
N ASN A 361 -11.38 10.31 4.02
CA ASN A 361 -10.84 11.59 4.43
C ASN A 361 -9.46 11.43 5.07
N ARG A 362 -8.49 12.29 4.68
CA ARG A 362 -7.09 12.27 5.15
C ARG A 362 -6.87 12.40 6.66
N TRP A 363 -7.86 12.89 7.39
CA TRP A 363 -7.79 12.98 8.86
C TRP A 363 -8.38 11.76 9.56
N SER A 364 -9.06 10.89 8.81
CA SER A 364 -9.69 9.70 9.36
C SER A 364 -8.67 8.62 9.67
N ASN A 365 -8.88 7.94 10.79
CA ASN A 365 -8.01 6.88 11.26
C ASN A 365 -8.77 5.87 12.13
N VAL A 366 -8.23 4.65 12.17
CA VAL A 366 -8.71 3.56 13.01
C VAL A 366 -7.49 2.90 13.64
N LYS A 367 -7.50 2.76 14.97
CA LYS A 367 -6.46 2.03 15.72
C LYS A 367 -7.05 0.79 16.36
N ILE A 368 -6.43 -0.36 16.12
CA ILE A 368 -6.89 -1.66 16.62
C ILE A 368 -5.70 -2.40 17.24
N ASP A 369 -5.86 -2.89 18.47
CA ASP A 369 -4.97 -3.92 19.02
C ASP A 369 -5.66 -5.27 18.83
N PHE A 370 -4.94 -6.31 18.42
CA PHE A 370 -5.52 -7.64 18.26
C PHE A 370 -4.58 -8.72 18.78
N GLY A 371 -5.14 -9.87 19.15
CA GLY A 371 -4.39 -11.06 19.55
C GLY A 371 -5.18 -12.34 19.26
N THR A 372 -4.49 -13.44 19.02
CA THR A 372 -5.08 -14.76 18.78
C THR A 372 -4.80 -15.66 19.97
N LEU A 373 -5.85 -16.27 20.50
CA LEU A 373 -5.79 -17.22 21.61
C LEU A 373 -6.28 -18.59 21.12
N ASN A 374 -5.76 -19.67 21.69
CA ASN A 374 -6.28 -21.02 21.45
C ASN A 374 -7.59 -21.30 22.20
N GLN A 375 -7.93 -20.48 23.20
CA GLN A 375 -9.16 -20.50 23.98
C GLN A 375 -9.41 -19.12 24.60
N GLY A 376 -10.65 -18.84 25.02
CA GLY A 376 -11.03 -17.58 25.66
C GLY A 376 -10.27 -17.26 26.95
N LEU A 377 -10.22 -15.98 27.32
CA LEU A 377 -9.53 -15.53 28.53
C LEU A 377 -10.11 -16.14 29.81
N ASP A 378 -11.40 -16.47 29.83
CA ASP A 378 -12.07 -17.12 30.96
C ASP A 378 -11.49 -18.51 31.27
N SER A 379 -10.96 -19.20 30.26
CA SER A 379 -10.32 -20.51 30.38
C SER A 379 -8.84 -20.43 30.78
N ALA A 380 -8.30 -19.23 31.05
CA ALA A 380 -6.88 -19.06 31.35
C ALA A 380 -6.42 -19.84 32.59
N ILE A 381 -5.24 -20.48 32.47
CA ILE A 381 -4.65 -21.30 33.51
C ILE A 381 -4.04 -20.40 34.59
N LEU A 382 -4.46 -20.56 35.84
CA LEU A 382 -3.88 -19.81 36.97
C LEU A 382 -2.42 -20.23 37.20
N VAL A 383 -1.51 -19.26 37.19
CA VAL A 383 -0.09 -19.51 37.50
C VAL A 383 0.14 -19.27 39.00
N SER A 384 0.43 -20.34 39.73
CA SER A 384 0.70 -20.26 41.16
C SER A 384 1.87 -19.32 41.45
N GLY A 385 1.65 -18.37 42.36
CA GLY A 385 2.66 -17.37 42.75
C GLY A 385 2.86 -16.20 41.78
N TRP A 386 2.12 -16.15 40.66
CA TRP A 386 2.20 -15.01 39.74
C TRP A 386 1.25 -13.89 40.18
N ASN A 387 1.83 -12.85 40.77
CA ASN A 387 1.11 -11.74 41.39
C ASN A 387 1.33 -10.43 40.64
N VAL A 388 0.34 -9.55 40.71
CA VAL A 388 0.42 -8.17 40.23
C VAL A 388 0.77 -7.26 41.40
N THR A 389 1.81 -6.46 41.24
CA THR A 389 2.25 -5.46 42.20
C THR A 389 1.76 -4.09 41.74
N ILE A 390 1.18 -3.31 42.65
CA ILE A 390 0.76 -1.93 42.37
C ILE A 390 1.90 -1.03 42.84
N LEU A 391 2.56 -0.36 41.91
CA LEU A 391 3.70 0.52 42.22
C LEU A 391 3.28 1.89 42.71
N ASN A 392 2.25 2.45 42.07
CA ASN A 392 1.69 3.74 42.41
C ASN A 392 0.23 3.80 41.98
N ALA A 393 -0.62 4.44 42.78
CA ALA A 393 -1.98 4.79 42.41
C ALA A 393 -2.13 6.30 42.60
N ALA A 394 -2.61 6.98 41.57
CA ALA A 394 -2.83 8.42 41.57
C ALA A 394 -4.32 8.73 41.34
N TYR A 395 -4.65 10.02 41.23
CA TYR A 395 -6.02 10.51 41.03
C TYR A 395 -6.77 9.85 39.86
N ASN A 396 -6.12 9.69 38.70
CA ASN A 396 -6.76 9.18 37.47
C ASN A 396 -6.00 8.05 36.77
N ASN A 397 -5.00 7.47 37.44
CA ASN A 397 -4.17 6.41 36.88
C ASN A 397 -3.53 5.54 37.96
N PHE A 398 -3.04 4.36 37.59
CA PHE A 398 -2.22 3.53 38.45
C PHE A 398 -1.20 2.71 37.64
N THR A 399 -0.04 2.47 38.22
CA THR A 399 1.04 1.71 37.60
C THR A 399 1.11 0.29 38.18
N LEU A 400 1.09 -0.69 37.29
CA LEU A 400 1.17 -2.12 37.58
C LEU A 400 2.56 -2.66 37.23
N GLN A 401 3.03 -3.65 37.98
CA GLN A 401 4.22 -4.44 37.70
C GLN A 401 3.96 -5.92 37.95
N TRP A 402 4.54 -6.79 37.13
CA TRP A 402 4.47 -8.25 37.30
C TRP A 402 5.80 -8.90 36.94
N THR A 403 5.99 -10.17 37.31
CA THR A 403 7.18 -10.92 36.89
C THR A 403 7.04 -11.40 35.45
N LYS A 404 8.13 -11.36 34.70
CA LYS A 404 8.17 -11.83 33.31
C LYS A 404 7.94 -13.34 33.26
N LEU A 405 7.03 -13.76 32.39
CA LEU A 405 6.88 -15.14 31.95
C LEU A 405 7.42 -15.30 30.53
N ASP A 406 7.75 -16.53 30.14
CA ASP A 406 8.09 -16.86 28.75
C ASP A 406 6.81 -16.88 27.89
N LYS A 407 6.39 -15.69 27.45
CA LYS A 407 5.11 -15.40 26.79
C LYS A 407 5.30 -14.40 25.66
N SER A 408 4.44 -14.50 24.64
CA SER A 408 4.44 -13.67 23.43
C SER A 408 3.92 -12.25 23.71
N PHE A 409 2.83 -12.13 24.46
CA PHE A 409 2.23 -10.86 24.86
C PHE A 409 1.43 -11.01 26.16
N TYR A 410 1.13 -9.87 26.80
CA TYR A 410 0.26 -9.80 27.96
C TYR A 410 -1.03 -9.05 27.67
N VAL A 411 -2.09 -9.45 28.35
CA VAL A 411 -3.42 -8.84 28.33
C VAL A 411 -3.76 -8.48 29.77
N ILE A 412 -3.97 -7.20 30.08
CA ILE A 412 -4.29 -6.70 31.42
C ILE A 412 -5.78 -6.41 31.45
N GLU A 413 -6.55 -7.15 32.23
CA GLU A 413 -7.98 -6.86 32.43
C GLU A 413 -8.17 -5.96 33.66
N VAL A 414 -8.93 -4.88 33.48
CA VAL A 414 -9.30 -3.93 34.53
C VAL A 414 -10.83 -3.79 34.61
N LYS A 415 -11.40 -4.26 35.72
CA LYS A 415 -12.83 -4.23 36.01
C LYS A 415 -13.11 -3.37 37.24
N ARG A 416 -14.12 -2.50 37.21
CA ARG A 416 -14.61 -1.86 38.46
C ARG A 416 -15.16 -2.95 39.40
N ILE A 417 -14.95 -2.81 40.72
CA ILE A 417 -15.51 -3.78 41.69
C ILE A 417 -17.04 -3.85 41.61
N LYS A 418 -17.69 -2.71 41.35
CA LYS A 418 -19.14 -2.60 41.16
C LYS A 418 -19.41 -2.05 39.76
N GLY A 419 -19.60 -2.92 38.76
CA GLY A 419 -20.01 -2.50 37.42
C GLY A 419 -19.32 -3.22 36.25
N THR A 420 -19.22 -2.49 35.14
CA THR A 420 -18.80 -2.93 33.81
C THR A 420 -17.29 -3.08 33.64
N LEU A 421 -16.88 -3.87 32.64
CA LEU A 421 -15.52 -3.90 32.11
C LEU A 421 -15.15 -2.49 31.65
N LEU A 422 -14.02 -1.95 32.12
CA LEU A 422 -13.61 -0.56 31.82
C LEU A 422 -12.44 -0.49 30.86
N GLY A 423 -11.62 -1.51 30.85
CA GLY A 423 -10.51 -1.62 29.94
C GLY A 423 -9.88 -2.98 30.07
N ILE A 424 -9.40 -3.46 28.94
CA ILE A 424 -8.34 -4.42 28.88
C ILE A 424 -7.18 -3.64 28.19
N GLU A 425 -5.95 -3.99 28.47
CA GLU A 425 -4.80 -3.37 27.82
C GLU A 425 -3.90 -4.50 27.33
N THR A 426 -3.34 -4.34 26.14
CA THR A 426 -2.40 -5.34 25.62
C THR A 426 -1.01 -4.74 25.52
N VAL A 427 -0.03 -5.47 26.02
CA VAL A 427 1.38 -5.06 26.00
C VAL A 427 2.26 -6.20 25.47
N PRO A 428 3.38 -5.89 24.79
CA PRO A 428 4.31 -6.91 24.32
C PRO A 428 4.91 -7.76 25.46
N GLY A 429 5.31 -9.01 25.17
CA GLY A 429 5.82 -9.95 26.17
C GLY A 429 7.13 -9.55 26.87
N ASN A 430 7.84 -8.54 26.35
CA ASN A 430 9.01 -7.96 27.00
C ASN A 430 8.68 -6.83 28.00
N VAL A 431 7.41 -6.40 28.07
CA VAL A 431 6.93 -5.38 29.00
C VAL A 431 6.38 -6.06 30.26
N THR A 432 6.85 -5.60 31.42
CA THR A 432 6.42 -6.10 32.75
C THR A 432 5.85 -5.01 33.64
N THR A 433 5.67 -3.81 33.08
CA THR A 433 5.13 -2.64 33.78
C THR A 433 4.24 -1.86 32.83
N THR A 434 3.06 -1.45 33.27
CA THR A 434 2.22 -0.51 32.51
C THR A 434 1.49 0.47 33.41
N ASN A 435 1.21 1.66 32.87
CA ASN A 435 0.44 2.69 33.55
C ASN A 435 -0.97 2.76 32.95
N ILE A 436 -1.96 2.33 33.72
CA ILE A 436 -3.37 2.36 33.36
C ILE A 436 -3.91 3.76 33.63
N LYS A 437 -4.32 4.47 32.57
CA LYS A 437 -4.81 5.86 32.63
C LYS A 437 -6.33 5.93 32.43
N GLY A 438 -6.92 7.11 32.67
CA GLY A 438 -8.34 7.36 32.44
C GLY A 438 -9.26 6.78 33.50
N MET A 439 -8.70 6.47 34.68
CA MET A 439 -9.45 5.89 35.78
C MET A 439 -10.24 6.97 36.51
N SER A 440 -11.43 6.63 36.99
CA SER A 440 -12.18 7.52 37.88
C SER A 440 -11.50 7.59 39.26
N PRO A 441 -11.43 8.78 39.87
CA PRO A 441 -10.91 8.97 41.23
C PRO A 441 -11.71 8.20 42.29
N SER A 442 -11.10 7.96 43.45
CA SER A 442 -11.73 7.28 44.60
C SER A 442 -12.44 5.95 44.27
N THR A 443 -11.99 5.25 43.22
CA THR A 443 -12.69 4.09 42.68
C THR A 443 -11.82 2.84 42.82
N LYS A 444 -12.45 1.72 43.19
CA LYS A 444 -11.76 0.43 43.31
C LYS A 444 -11.91 -0.42 42.04
N TYR A 445 -10.81 -1.03 41.63
CA TYR A 445 -10.68 -1.86 40.44
C TYR A 445 -10.09 -3.22 40.80
N ARG A 446 -10.55 -4.25 40.10
CA ARG A 446 -9.95 -5.58 40.02
C ARG A 446 -9.06 -5.62 38.80
N VAL A 447 -7.88 -6.20 38.96
CA VAL A 447 -6.87 -6.33 37.92
C VAL A 447 -6.43 -7.77 37.82
N VAL A 448 -6.45 -8.30 36.60
CA VAL A 448 -5.91 -9.63 36.27
C VAL A 448 -4.98 -9.47 35.08
N ILE A 449 -3.80 -10.06 35.14
CA ILE A 449 -2.87 -10.09 34.01
C ILE A 449 -2.88 -11.47 33.42
N TYR A 450 -3.06 -11.53 32.11
CA TYR A 450 -3.00 -12.73 31.32
C TYR A 450 -1.71 -12.73 30.50
N GLY A 451 -0.94 -13.81 30.53
CA GLY A 451 0.19 -14.04 29.64
C GLY A 451 -0.18 -15.07 28.60
N VAL A 452 0.12 -14.80 27.33
CA VAL A 452 -0.22 -15.69 26.20
C VAL A 452 1.06 -16.22 25.58
N ASP A 453 1.21 -17.54 25.45
CA ASP A 453 2.42 -18.15 24.90
C ASP A 453 2.46 -18.20 23.36
N GLY A 454 3.48 -18.86 22.80
CA GLY A 454 3.70 -18.97 21.35
C GLY A 454 2.62 -19.75 20.61
N ILE A 455 1.80 -20.54 21.30
CA ILE A 455 0.70 -21.32 20.71
C ILE A 455 -0.67 -20.73 21.02
N GLY A 456 -0.71 -19.53 21.63
CA GLY A 456 -1.96 -18.83 21.96
C GLY A 456 -2.59 -19.26 23.28
N GLN A 457 -1.93 -20.05 24.13
CA GLN A 457 -2.49 -20.48 25.42
C GLN A 457 -2.48 -19.33 26.44
N PRO A 458 -3.65 -18.92 26.98
CA PRO A 458 -3.71 -17.91 28.02
C PRO A 458 -3.44 -18.51 29.42
N TYR A 459 -2.67 -17.77 30.20
CA TYR A 459 -2.35 -18.01 31.61
C TYR A 459 -2.70 -16.76 32.40
N LYS A 460 -3.21 -16.86 33.62
CA LYS A 460 -3.62 -15.69 34.42
C LYS A 460 -2.90 -15.59 35.76
N SER A 461 -2.71 -14.35 36.22
CA SER A 461 -2.24 -14.00 37.55
C SER A 461 -3.33 -14.22 38.59
N LEU A 462 -2.97 -14.11 39.88
CA LEU A 462 -3.97 -13.89 40.93
C LEU A 462 -4.64 -12.51 40.75
N GLU A 463 -5.93 -12.44 41.08
CA GLU A 463 -6.70 -11.19 41.07
C GLU A 463 -6.12 -10.23 42.11
N SER A 464 -5.86 -9.00 41.69
CA SER A 464 -5.37 -7.92 42.56
C SER A 464 -6.38 -6.77 42.60
N VAL A 465 -6.45 -6.07 43.73
CA VAL A 465 -7.36 -4.93 43.91
C VAL A 465 -6.57 -3.64 44.09
N VAL A 466 -6.89 -2.63 43.28
CA VAL A 466 -6.30 -1.29 43.36
C VAL A 466 -7.40 -0.25 43.59
N ALA A 467 -7.08 0.81 44.34
CA ALA A 467 -7.94 1.97 44.52
C ALA A 467 -7.20 3.21 44.00
N THR A 468 -7.86 4.03 43.19
CA THR A 468 -7.33 5.35 42.82
C THR A 468 -7.47 6.33 43.98
N ASP A 469 -6.56 7.30 44.03
CA ASP A 469 -6.56 8.32 45.07
C ASP A 469 -7.77 9.26 44.97
N LYS A 470 -7.96 10.03 46.05
CA LYS A 470 -9.05 11.01 46.16
C LYS A 470 -8.86 12.21 45.26
#